data_AF-A0A841PM11-F1
#
_entry.id   AF-A0A841PM11-F1
#
_cell.length_a   1.000
_cell.length_b   1.000
_cell.length_c   1.000
_cell.angle_alpha   90.00
_cell.angle_beta   90.00
_cell.angle_gamma   90.00
#
_symmetry.space_group_name_H-M   'P 1'
#
loop_
_entity.id
_entity.type
_entity.pdbx_description
1 polymer ?
#
loop_
_entity_poly.entity_id
_entity_poly.type
_entity_poly.pdbx_seq_one_letter_code
_entity_poly.pdbx_strand_id
1 'polypeptide(L)'
;MINGAGGRRQWSVDDKARIIAETLEPNAIISEVARRYGLRPQQVFAWRREARKQAASVQQESPAFVPAVVAVPTSEPAAKRLGRPRKQKAVRDAGVIELEIDGVAMRVGRGADSKTVAAVIRALKATT
;
A
#
# COMPACT_ATOMS: atom_id res chain seq x y z
N MET A 1 -7.46 34.81 18.67
CA MET A 1 -6.43 34.04 19.40
C MET A 1 -5.63 33.27 18.37
N ILE A 2 -4.41 33.71 18.09
CA ILE A 2 -3.52 33.07 17.13
C ILE A 2 -2.81 31.91 17.85
N ASN A 3 -3.24 30.66 17.64
CA ASN A 3 -2.52 29.53 18.23
C ASN A 3 -1.25 29.26 17.40
N GLY A 4 -0.11 29.61 17.99
CA GLY A 4 1.21 29.59 17.38
C GLY A 4 1.71 28.21 16.97
N ALA A 5 2.65 28.26 16.04
CA ALA A 5 3.54 27.19 15.63
C ALA A 5 4.14 26.43 16.83
N GLY A 6 4.19 25.09 16.74
CA GLY A 6 5.10 24.29 17.59
C GLY A 6 4.56 22.97 18.15
N GLY A 7 3.27 22.65 18.04
CA GLY A 7 2.73 21.35 18.45
C GLY A 7 2.71 20.36 17.30
N ARG A 8 3.28 19.14 17.48
CA ARG A 8 3.05 18.01 16.55
C ARG A 8 1.54 17.84 16.42
N ARG A 9 0.99 18.17 15.25
CA ARG A 9 -0.44 18.01 14.97
C ARG A 9 -0.80 16.54 15.14
N GLN A 10 -1.51 16.23 16.21
CA GLN A 10 -1.98 14.88 16.47
C GLN A 10 -3.23 14.65 15.61
N TRP A 11 -3.21 13.57 14.84
CA TRP A 11 -4.32 13.20 13.96
C TRP A 11 -5.19 12.18 14.67
N SER A 12 -6.47 12.49 14.82
CA SER A 12 -7.44 11.51 15.30
C SER A 12 -7.62 10.38 14.28
N VAL A 13 -8.14 9.24 14.73
CA VAL A 13 -8.44 8.10 13.85
C VAL A 13 -9.47 8.51 12.79
N ASP A 14 -10.48 9.29 13.19
CA ASP A 14 -11.53 9.78 12.30
C ASP A 14 -11.00 10.77 11.26
N ASP A 15 -10.13 11.70 11.65
CA ASP A 15 -9.51 12.64 10.70
C ASP A 15 -8.64 11.89 9.68
N LYS A 16 -7.87 10.91 10.15
CA LYS A 16 -7.07 10.04 9.28
C LYS A 16 -7.96 9.24 8.33
N ALA A 17 -9.07 8.68 8.81
CA ALA A 17 -10.02 7.95 7.98
C ALA A 17 -10.64 8.85 6.90
N ARG A 18 -11.04 10.08 7.24
CA ARG A 18 -11.57 11.07 6.30
C ARG A 18 -10.57 11.39 5.18
N ILE A 19 -9.32 11.64 5.54
CA ILE A 19 -8.26 11.95 4.57
C ILE A 19 -8.00 10.75 3.66
N ILE A 20 -7.95 9.53 4.22
CA ILE A 20 -7.78 8.31 3.42
C ILE A 20 -8.96 8.15 2.45
N ALA A 21 -10.20 8.32 2.91
CA ALA A 21 -11.40 8.21 2.08
C ALA A 21 -11.35 9.17 0.88
N GLU A 22 -10.94 10.41 1.09
CA GLU A 22 -10.78 11.39 0.01
C GLU A 22 -9.72 10.98 -1.02
N THR A 23 -8.68 10.24 -0.63
CA THR A 23 -7.71 9.67 -1.59
C THR A 23 -8.21 8.45 -2.37
N LEU A 24 -9.36 7.90 -1.99
CA LEU A 24 -9.98 6.76 -2.68
C LEU A 24 -10.92 7.20 -3.80
N GLU A 25 -11.28 8.48 -3.87
CA GLU A 25 -12.15 9.02 -4.90
C GLU A 25 -11.56 8.82 -6.31
N PRO A 26 -12.41 8.53 -7.32
CA PRO A 26 -11.98 8.48 -8.71
C PRO A 26 -11.34 9.82 -9.10
N ASN A 27 -10.09 9.77 -9.59
CA ASN A 27 -9.26 10.93 -9.95
C ASN A 27 -8.59 11.69 -8.79
N ALA A 28 -8.65 11.20 -7.55
CA ALA A 28 -7.95 11.85 -6.45
C ALA A 28 -6.42 11.77 -6.60
N ILE A 29 -5.76 12.94 -6.51
CA ILE A 29 -4.29 13.04 -6.48
C ILE A 29 -3.83 13.14 -5.03
N ILE A 30 -3.17 12.08 -4.54
CA ILE A 30 -2.73 11.96 -3.14
C ILE A 30 -1.86 13.15 -2.70
N SER A 31 -0.99 13.65 -3.58
CA SER A 31 -0.13 14.79 -3.27
C SER A 31 -0.91 16.09 -3.05
N GLU A 32 -2.01 16.29 -3.77
CA GLU A 32 -2.87 17.47 -3.62
C GLU A 32 -3.71 17.37 -2.36
N VAL A 33 -4.27 16.19 -2.08
CA VAL A 33 -4.97 15.90 -0.82
C VAL A 33 -4.01 16.16 0.35
N ALA A 34 -2.80 15.60 0.32
CA ALA A 34 -1.81 15.79 1.37
C ALA A 34 -1.47 17.28 1.60
N ARG A 35 -1.25 18.05 0.53
CA ARG A 35 -0.99 19.49 0.62
C ARG A 35 -2.13 20.26 1.30
N ARG A 36 -3.39 19.96 0.97
CA ARG A 36 -4.56 20.60 1.62
C ARG A 36 -4.60 20.38 3.13
N TYR A 37 -4.11 19.24 3.59
CA TYR A 37 -4.07 18.89 5.01
C TYR A 37 -2.73 19.21 5.71
N GLY A 38 -1.78 19.85 5.01
CA GLY A 38 -0.44 20.11 5.55
C GLY A 38 0.37 18.84 5.81
N LEU A 39 0.06 17.76 5.08
CA LEU A 39 0.67 16.45 5.19
C LEU A 39 1.70 16.22 4.10
N ARG A 40 2.69 15.37 4.41
CA ARG A 40 3.57 14.80 3.37
C ARG A 40 2.83 13.69 2.65
N PRO A 41 2.91 13.58 1.31
CA PRO A 41 2.24 12.51 0.56
C PRO A 41 2.60 11.10 1.07
N GLN A 42 3.86 10.90 1.47
CA GLN A 42 4.36 9.63 2.02
C GLN A 42 3.61 9.18 3.28
N GLN A 43 3.20 10.12 4.15
CA GLN A 43 2.41 9.82 5.35
C GLN A 43 1.02 9.30 4.97
N VAL A 44 0.39 9.90 3.96
CA VAL A 44 -0.92 9.48 3.45
C VAL A 44 -0.83 8.10 2.78
N PHE A 45 0.26 7.82 2.05
CA PHE A 45 0.53 6.49 1.50
C PHE A 45 0.66 5.41 2.59
N ALA A 46 1.45 5.68 3.64
CA ALA A 46 1.61 4.77 4.77
C ALA A 46 0.27 4.47 5.45
N TRP A 47 -0.54 5.52 5.67
CA TRP A 47 -1.87 5.40 6.25
C TRP A 47 -2.84 4.58 5.39
N ARG A 48 -2.81 4.76 4.06
CA ARG A 48 -3.62 3.97 3.14
C ARG A 48 -3.19 2.50 3.09
N ARG A 49 -1.88 2.22 3.21
CA ARG A 49 -1.37 0.85 3.31
C ARG A 49 -1.86 0.17 4.58
N GLU A 50 -1.81 0.88 5.71
CA GLU A 50 -2.27 0.35 6.99
C GLU A 50 -3.78 0.07 7.01
N ALA A 51 -4.59 1.00 6.49
CA ALA A 51 -6.03 0.79 6.36
C ALA A 51 -6.39 -0.43 5.49
N ARG A 52 -5.62 -0.69 4.42
CA ARG A 52 -5.80 -1.90 3.60
C ARG A 52 -5.45 -3.19 4.32
N LYS A 53 -4.40 -3.20 5.15
CA LYS A 53 -4.05 -4.36 5.96
C LYS A 53 -5.15 -4.70 6.96
N GLN A 54 -5.70 -3.67 7.62
CA GLN A 54 -6.82 -3.82 8.54
C GLN A 54 -8.09 -4.32 7.83
N ALA A 55 -8.38 -3.81 6.63
CA ALA A 55 -9.50 -4.31 5.82
C ALA A 55 -9.30 -5.78 5.41
N ALA A 56 -8.06 -6.18 5.05
CA ALA A 56 -7.74 -7.55 4.68
C ALA A 56 -7.85 -8.52 5.87
N SER A 57 -7.46 -8.11 7.08
CA SER A 57 -7.63 -8.92 8.29
C SER A 57 -9.11 -9.10 8.67
N VAL A 58 -9.95 -8.09 8.44
CA VAL A 58 -11.41 -8.21 8.64
C VAL A 58 -12.06 -9.12 7.58
N GLN A 59 -11.55 -9.12 6.35
CA GLN A 59 -12.05 -9.98 5.26
C GLN A 59 -11.63 -11.45 5.38
N GLN A 60 -10.66 -11.79 6.22
CA GLN A 60 -10.29 -13.18 6.48
C GLN A 60 -11.37 -13.97 7.24
N GLU A 61 -12.38 -13.32 7.80
CA GLU A 61 -13.47 -14.02 8.49
C GLU A 61 -14.49 -14.67 7.54
N SER A 62 -14.50 -14.41 6.22
CA SER A 62 -15.22 -15.22 5.21
C SER A 62 -15.01 -14.76 3.76
N PRO A 63 -14.07 -15.34 2.98
CA PRO A 63 -14.27 -15.45 1.55
C PRO A 63 -14.98 -16.78 1.24
N ALA A 64 -16.31 -16.74 1.13
CA ALA A 64 -17.06 -17.87 0.57
C ALA A 64 -16.77 -17.96 -0.93
N PHE A 65 -15.83 -18.83 -1.31
CA PHE A 65 -15.59 -19.16 -2.70
C PHE A 65 -16.72 -20.03 -3.24
N VAL A 66 -17.48 -19.51 -4.21
CA VAL A 66 -18.48 -20.31 -4.94
C VAL A 66 -17.77 -20.98 -6.13
N PRO A 67 -17.89 -22.30 -6.32
CA PRO A 67 -17.32 -23.00 -7.48
C PRO A 67 -17.95 -22.48 -8.79
N ALA A 68 -17.13 -22.04 -9.73
CA ALA A 68 -17.59 -21.73 -11.08
C ALA A 68 -17.76 -23.03 -11.87
N VAL A 69 -19.01 -23.41 -12.17
CA VAL A 69 -19.31 -24.54 -13.07
C VAL A 69 -19.24 -24.04 -14.51
N VAL A 70 -18.22 -24.48 -15.25
CA VAL A 70 -18.09 -24.19 -16.69
C VAL A 70 -18.80 -25.33 -17.45
N ALA A 71 -19.95 -25.02 -18.05
CA ALA A 71 -20.51 -25.88 -19.09
C ALA A 71 -19.64 -25.71 -20.36
N VAL A 72 -19.15 -26.82 -20.90
CA VAL A 72 -18.37 -26.86 -22.15
C VAL A 72 -19.31 -26.89 -23.36
N PRO A 73 -19.29 -25.85 -24.22
CA PRO A 73 -19.58 -26.04 -25.63
C PRO A 73 -18.30 -25.95 -26.48
N THR A 74 -18.23 -26.85 -27.44
CA THR A 74 -17.25 -27.03 -28.52
C THR A 74 -16.77 -25.72 -29.18
N SER A 75 -15.47 -25.71 -29.52
CA SER A 75 -14.64 -24.64 -30.09
C SER A 75 -15.10 -24.05 -31.44
N GLU A 76 -14.94 -22.74 -31.64
CA GLU A 76 -13.92 -22.13 -32.55
C GLU A 76 -13.87 -20.57 -32.41
N PRO A 77 -12.76 -19.91 -32.79
CA PRO A 77 -12.32 -18.63 -32.24
C PRO A 77 -12.72 -17.41 -33.08
N ALA A 78 -13.17 -16.33 -32.43
CA ALA A 78 -13.24 -15.00 -33.04
C ALA A 78 -12.97 -13.89 -32.03
N ALA A 79 -12.12 -12.96 -32.45
CA ALA A 79 -11.45 -11.92 -31.68
C ALA A 79 -12.37 -10.93 -30.94
N LYS A 80 -11.90 -10.42 -29.78
CA LYS A 80 -11.53 -8.99 -29.59
C LYS A 80 -11.14 -8.63 -28.15
N ARG A 81 -9.99 -7.96 -28.07
CA ARG A 81 -9.65 -6.77 -27.25
C ARG A 81 -9.35 -6.89 -25.73
N LEU A 82 -8.14 -6.39 -25.44
CA LEU A 82 -7.71 -5.58 -24.29
C LEU A 82 -7.62 -6.24 -22.91
N GLY A 83 -6.43 -6.78 -22.63
CA GLY A 83 -5.95 -7.03 -21.27
C GLY A 83 -4.47 -6.68 -21.15
N ARG A 84 -4.15 -5.44 -20.76
CA ARG A 84 -2.80 -5.01 -20.38
C ARG A 84 -2.28 -5.97 -19.27
N PRO A 85 -1.03 -6.46 -19.30
CA PRO A 85 -0.58 -7.48 -18.35
C PRO A 85 -0.31 -6.84 -16.98
N ARG A 86 -1.35 -6.69 -16.15
CA ARG A 86 -1.22 -6.24 -14.75
C ARG A 86 -1.09 -7.39 -13.75
N LYS A 87 -1.30 -8.65 -14.17
CA LYS A 87 -1.32 -9.81 -13.28
C LYS A 87 0.06 -10.29 -12.80
N GLN A 88 1.16 -9.96 -13.49
CA GLN A 88 2.49 -10.40 -13.06
C GLN A 88 3.10 -9.58 -11.92
N LYS A 89 2.66 -8.33 -11.71
CA LYS A 89 3.26 -7.45 -10.69
C LYS A 89 2.75 -7.78 -9.28
N ALA A 90 1.49 -8.18 -9.15
CA ALA A 90 0.87 -8.51 -7.86
C ALA A 90 1.44 -9.80 -7.23
N VAL A 91 1.78 -10.80 -8.05
CA VAL A 91 2.38 -12.06 -7.56
C VAL A 91 3.80 -11.86 -7.05
N ARG A 92 4.55 -10.87 -7.58
CA ARG A 92 5.91 -10.54 -7.12
C ARG A 92 5.95 -9.82 -5.77
N ASP A 93 4.86 -9.17 -5.39
CA ASP A 93 4.79 -8.34 -4.17
C ASP A 93 4.32 -9.13 -2.93
N ALA A 94 3.77 -10.33 -3.16
CA ALA A 94 3.40 -11.29 -2.11
C ALA A 94 4.67 -11.94 -1.51
N GLY A 95 5.37 -11.20 -0.65
CA GLY A 95 6.59 -11.66 0.02
C GLY A 95 7.67 -10.59 0.21
N VAL A 96 7.34 -9.31 0.01
CA VAL A 96 8.28 -8.20 0.21
C VAL A 96 8.12 -7.61 1.62
N ILE A 97 9.21 -7.60 2.39
CA ILE A 97 9.31 -6.90 3.68
C ILE A 97 9.81 -5.47 3.40
N GLU A 98 9.13 -4.46 3.93
CA GLU A 98 9.50 -3.04 3.78
C GLU A 98 9.83 -2.45 5.15
N LEU A 99 10.97 -1.78 5.25
CA LEU A 99 11.56 -1.24 6.48
C LEU A 99 11.91 0.23 6.25
N GLU A 100 11.73 1.08 7.26
CA GLU A 100 12.16 2.47 7.24
C GLU A 100 13.03 2.75 8.48
N ILE A 101 14.25 3.25 8.28
CA ILE A 101 15.22 3.60 9.33
C ILE A 101 15.75 4.99 9.01
N ASP A 102 15.62 5.93 9.94
CA ASP A 102 16.10 7.32 9.81
C ASP A 102 15.69 8.00 8.48
N GLY A 103 14.48 7.70 8.00
CA GLY A 103 13.93 8.24 6.75
C GLY A 103 14.41 7.55 5.47
N VAL A 104 15.27 6.52 5.59
CA VAL A 104 15.69 5.66 4.48
C VAL A 104 14.79 4.44 4.41
N ALA A 105 14.16 4.23 3.24
CA ALA A 105 13.30 3.08 2.99
C ALA A 105 14.06 1.93 2.33
N MET A 106 13.95 0.72 2.89
CA MET A 106 14.52 -0.53 2.38
C MET A 106 13.42 -1.53 2.05
N ARG A 107 13.53 -2.21 0.90
CA ARG A 107 12.63 -3.29 0.48
C ARG A 107 13.40 -4.59 0.33
N VAL A 108 12.90 -5.65 0.96
CA VAL A 108 13.49 -6.98 0.99
C VAL A 108 12.52 -7.94 0.33
N GLY A 109 12.85 -8.37 -0.89
CA GLY A 109 12.05 -9.35 -1.62
C GLY A 109 12.21 -10.79 -1.11
N ARG A 110 11.31 -11.67 -1.55
CA ARG A 110 11.41 -13.11 -1.29
C ARG A 110 12.72 -13.66 -1.85
N GLY A 111 13.50 -14.35 -1.00
CA GLY A 111 14.82 -14.90 -1.37
C GLY A 111 15.99 -13.93 -1.23
N ALA A 112 15.80 -12.76 -0.61
CA ALA A 112 16.92 -11.88 -0.26
C ALA A 112 17.90 -12.58 0.68
N ASP A 113 19.19 -12.44 0.38
CA ASP A 113 20.27 -13.02 1.19
C ASP A 113 20.34 -12.34 2.56
N SER A 114 20.35 -13.16 3.62
CA SER A 114 20.31 -12.69 5.00
C SER A 114 21.54 -11.88 5.40
N LYS A 115 22.72 -12.24 4.88
CA LYS A 115 23.97 -11.50 5.15
C LYS A 115 23.91 -10.10 4.55
N THR A 116 23.39 -10.00 3.34
CA THR A 116 23.20 -8.72 2.63
C THR A 116 22.21 -7.82 3.39
N VAL A 117 21.05 -8.36 3.79
CA VAL A 117 20.06 -7.59 4.57
C VAL A 117 20.65 -7.11 5.90
N ALA A 118 21.37 -7.96 6.62
CA ALA A 118 22.01 -7.59 7.88
C ALA A 118 23.12 -6.55 7.70
N ALA A 119 23.89 -6.62 6.62
CA ALA A 119 24.92 -5.63 6.30
C ALA A 119 24.31 -4.25 6.06
N VAL A 120 23.23 -4.17 5.27
CA VAL A 120 22.53 -2.91 5.00
C VAL A 120 21.94 -2.32 6.29
N ILE A 121 21.31 -3.14 7.14
CA ILE A 121 20.78 -2.67 8.43
C ILE A 121 21.89 -2.12 9.33
N ARG A 122 23.05 -2.80 9.40
CA ARG A 122 24.20 -2.31 10.19
C ARG A 122 24.78 -1.01 9.64
N ALA A 123 24.89 -0.89 8.32
CA ALA A 123 25.36 0.35 7.69
C ALA A 123 24.41 1.53 7.98
N LEU A 124 23.09 1.30 7.91
CA LEU A 124 22.10 2.31 8.25
C LEU A 124 22.20 2.74 9.73
N LYS A 125 22.41 1.80 10.65
CA LYS A 125 22.61 2.10 12.09
C LYS A 125 23.93 2.80 12.42
N ALA A 126 24.94 2.70 11.56
CA ALA A 126 26.24 3.34 11.76
C ALA A 126 26.31 4.76 11.18
N THR A 127 25.25 5.20 10.50
CA THR A 127 25.14 6.54 9.88
C THR A 127 24.39 7.53 10.79
N THR A 128 24.02 7.09 12.00
CA THR A 128 23.44 7.90 13.09
C THR A 128 24.54 8.36 14.04
#